data_AF-A0A4Q3KY76-F1
#
_entry.id   AF-A0A4Q3KY76-F1
#
_cell.length_a   1.000
_cell.length_b   1.000
_cell.length_c   1.000
_cell.angle_alpha   90.00
_cell.angle_beta   90.00
_cell.angle_gamma   90.00
#
_symmetry.space_group_name_H-M   'P 1'
#
loop_
_entity.id
_entity.type
_entity.pdbx_description
1 polymer ?
#
loop_
_entity_poly.entity_id
_entity_poly.type
_entity_poly.pdbx_seq_one_letter_code
_entity_poly.pdbx_strand_id
1 'polypeptide(L)'
;MKLIVLSMALLMWSCSSGFAEKDLGGGFTVVSVREDLKIIYLDNKRVMRGGVDVLFFDENVIFVRIDMEGDEFAGDRGIFDKEGYFLIDKRRRTVSSMGEEVQIRSP
;
A
#
# COMPACT_ATOMS: atom_id res chain seq x y z
N MET A 1 -52.19 -7.95 -5.88
CA MET A 1 -51.45 -6.78 -5.36
C MET A 1 -50.81 -7.16 -4.03
N LYS A 2 -49.54 -6.75 -3.78
CA LYS A 2 -48.64 -7.07 -2.64
C LYS A 2 -47.59 -8.16 -2.90
N LEU A 3 -46.66 -7.93 -3.84
CA LEU A 3 -45.43 -8.74 -3.99
C LEU A 3 -44.24 -7.95 -4.58
N ILE A 4 -44.23 -6.61 -4.48
CA ILE A 4 -43.22 -5.74 -5.10
C ILE A 4 -42.24 -5.16 -4.06
N VAL A 5 -42.50 -5.32 -2.76
CA VAL A 5 -41.66 -4.71 -1.71
C VAL A 5 -40.38 -5.52 -1.44
N LEU A 6 -40.27 -6.75 -1.94
CA LEU A 6 -39.11 -7.61 -1.66
C LEU A 6 -37.95 -7.48 -2.67
N SER A 7 -38.11 -6.74 -3.76
CA SER A 7 -37.07 -6.57 -4.79
C SER A 7 -36.24 -5.29 -4.64
N MET A 8 -36.54 -4.42 -3.67
CA MET A 8 -35.73 -3.20 -3.39
C MET A 8 -34.52 -3.45 -2.49
N ALA A 9 -34.36 -4.64 -1.90
CA ALA A 9 -33.26 -4.96 -0.99
C ALA A 9 -31.99 -5.51 -1.69
N LEU A 10 -32.06 -5.86 -2.97
CA LEU A 10 -30.97 -6.60 -3.65
C LEU A 10 -30.06 -5.75 -4.56
N LEU A 11 -30.27 -4.44 -4.65
CA LEU A 11 -29.47 -3.55 -5.51
C LEU A 11 -28.66 -2.49 -4.74
N MET A 12 -28.62 -2.54 -3.41
CA MET A 12 -27.81 -1.60 -2.60
C MET A 12 -26.44 -2.16 -2.16
N TRP A 13 -25.92 -3.18 -2.85
CA TRP A 13 -24.59 -3.75 -2.60
C TRP A 13 -23.85 -3.78 -3.93
N SER A 14 -23.15 -2.73 -4.37
CA SER A 14 -21.79 -2.43 -3.93
C SER A 14 -21.28 -1.19 -4.69
N CYS A 15 -21.50 0.01 -4.17
CA CYS A 15 -20.61 1.13 -4.49
C CYS A 15 -19.34 0.98 -3.65
N SER A 16 -18.48 0.01 -3.98
CA SER A 16 -17.12 -0.12 -3.42
C SER A 16 -16.11 0.50 -4.39
N SER A 17 -16.26 1.78 -4.70
CA SER A 17 -15.13 2.61 -5.10
C SER A 17 -14.37 2.98 -3.82
N GLY A 18 -13.07 2.76 -3.64
CA GLY A 18 -12.05 2.42 -4.62
C GLY A 18 -10.66 2.44 -3.96
N PHE A 19 -10.40 1.50 -3.05
CA PHE A 19 -9.06 1.25 -2.52
C PHE A 19 -8.85 -0.26 -2.41
N ALA A 20 -8.10 -0.84 -3.36
CA ALA A 20 -7.77 -2.26 -3.30
C ALA A 20 -6.61 -2.47 -2.33
N GLU A 21 -6.92 -3.06 -1.18
CA GLU A 21 -5.91 -3.48 -0.19
C GLU A 21 -5.47 -4.93 -0.46
N LYS A 22 -4.17 -5.16 -0.38
CA LYS A 22 -3.56 -6.49 -0.48
C LYS A 22 -2.59 -6.71 0.65
N ASP A 23 -2.78 -7.81 1.37
CA ASP A 23 -1.84 -8.28 2.38
C ASP A 23 -0.56 -8.79 1.70
N LEU A 24 0.58 -8.27 2.15
CA LEU A 24 1.90 -8.72 1.73
C LEU A 24 2.53 -9.64 2.78
N GLY A 25 1.94 -9.82 3.97
CA GLY A 25 2.45 -10.66 5.05
C GLY A 25 3.47 -9.95 5.94
N GLY A 26 3.69 -10.47 7.16
CA GLY A 26 4.64 -9.90 8.13
C GLY A 26 4.20 -8.54 8.71
N GLY A 27 2.91 -8.22 8.64
CA GLY A 27 2.34 -6.92 9.03
C GLY A 27 2.36 -5.88 7.91
N PHE A 28 2.87 -6.23 6.72
CA PHE A 28 2.91 -5.34 5.57
C PHE A 28 1.65 -5.44 4.74
N THR A 29 1.03 -4.31 4.43
CA THR A 29 -0.10 -4.22 3.48
C THR A 29 0.19 -3.19 2.42
N VAL A 30 -0.31 -3.42 1.20
CA VAL A 30 -0.31 -2.42 0.14
C VAL A 30 -1.73 -1.96 -0.13
N VAL A 31 -1.94 -0.65 -0.12
CA VAL A 31 -3.23 -0.02 -0.38
C VAL A 31 -3.12 0.75 -1.69
N SER A 32 -3.92 0.36 -2.68
CA SER A 32 -4.01 1.04 -3.97
C SER A 32 -4.91 2.26 -3.81
N VAL A 33 -4.36 3.46 -3.99
CA VAL A 33 -5.06 4.75 -3.90
C VAL A 33 -5.56 5.23 -5.25
N ARG A 34 -4.78 4.98 -6.31
CA ARG A 34 -5.12 5.17 -7.73
C ARG A 34 -4.45 4.05 -8.54
N GLU A 35 -4.67 3.99 -9.85
CA GLU A 35 -4.06 2.97 -10.73
C GLU A 35 -2.53 2.97 -10.65
N ASP A 36 -1.94 4.16 -10.55
CA ASP A 36 -0.50 4.46 -10.49
C ASP A 36 0.00 4.71 -9.06
N LEU A 37 -0.91 4.81 -8.08
CA LEU A 37 -0.57 5.19 -6.72
C LEU A 37 -0.88 4.07 -5.73
N LYS A 38 0.17 3.51 -5.12
CA LYS A 38 0.06 2.52 -4.05
C LYS A 38 0.87 2.97 -2.84
N ILE A 39 0.41 2.64 -1.64
CA ILE A 39 1.10 2.96 -0.39
C ILE A 39 1.35 1.67 0.36
N ILE A 40 2.58 1.46 0.84
CA ILE A 40 2.91 0.32 1.70
C ILE A 40 2.85 0.74 3.16
N TYR A 41 2.12 -0.03 3.95
CA TYR A 41 1.99 0.10 5.38
C TYR A 41 2.70 -1.05 6.11
N LEU A 42 3.14 -0.80 7.34
CA LEU A 42 3.49 -1.79 8.35
C LEU A 42 2.67 -1.48 9.61
N ASP A 43 1.84 -2.41 10.07
CA ASP A 43 1.04 -2.24 11.30
C ASP A 43 0.28 -0.89 11.34
N ASN A 44 -0.30 -0.46 10.20
CA ASN A 44 -0.96 0.84 9.97
C ASN A 44 -0.07 2.08 9.84
N LYS A 45 1.26 1.93 9.80
CA LYS A 45 2.21 3.03 9.57
C LYS A 45 2.68 3.06 8.12
N ARG A 46 2.65 4.23 7.47
CA ARG A 46 3.14 4.40 6.09
C ARG A 46 4.65 4.20 6.03
N VAL A 47 5.09 3.13 5.38
CA VAL A 47 6.52 2.84 5.17
C VAL A 47 7.01 3.50 3.90
N MET A 48 6.27 3.36 2.80
CA MET A 48 6.62 3.91 1.49
C MET A 48 5.45 4.63 0.86
N ARG A 49 5.73 5.80 0.27
CA ARG A 49 4.73 6.65 -0.36
C ARG A 49 5.28 7.22 -1.66
N GLY A 50 4.51 7.08 -2.74
CA GLY A 50 4.80 7.52 -4.11
C GLY A 50 4.08 6.59 -5.08
N GLY A 51 4.36 6.67 -6.37
CA GLY A 51 3.96 5.64 -7.34
C GLY A 51 4.69 4.33 -7.05
N VAL A 52 4.23 3.59 -6.03
CA VAL A 52 4.84 2.34 -5.59
C VAL A 52 4.41 1.21 -6.50
N ASP A 53 5.38 0.63 -7.20
CA ASP A 53 5.22 -0.62 -7.91
C ASP A 53 5.90 -1.76 -7.16
N VAL A 54 5.09 -2.70 -6.67
CA VAL A 54 5.57 -3.96 -6.09
C VAL A 54 5.99 -4.88 -7.23
N LEU A 55 7.29 -4.97 -7.47
CA LEU A 55 7.88 -5.77 -8.54
C LEU A 55 7.94 -7.25 -8.16
N PHE A 56 8.16 -7.53 -6.88
CA PHE A 56 8.23 -8.89 -6.33
C PHE A 56 7.92 -8.87 -4.84
N PHE A 57 7.28 -9.93 -4.33
CA PHE A 57 7.18 -10.17 -2.90
C PHE A 57 7.08 -11.68 -2.62
N ASP A 58 7.68 -12.12 -1.52
CA ASP A 58 7.55 -13.49 -1.00
C ASP A 58 7.36 -13.47 0.52
N GLU A 59 7.59 -14.56 1.23
CA GLU A 59 7.43 -14.61 2.70
C GLU A 59 8.38 -13.68 3.47
N ASN A 60 9.51 -13.28 2.90
CA ASN A 60 10.61 -12.63 3.60
C ASN A 60 10.91 -11.23 3.08
N VAL A 61 10.64 -10.97 1.80
CA VAL A 61 11.11 -9.78 1.10
C VAL A 61 9.99 -9.14 0.29
N ILE A 62 10.07 -7.81 0.14
CA ILE A 62 9.30 -7.04 -0.84
C ILE A 62 10.30 -6.23 -1.66
N PHE A 63 10.26 -6.34 -2.98
CA PHE A 63 11.05 -5.51 -3.87
C PHE A 63 10.13 -4.55 -4.59
N VAL A 64 10.43 -3.26 -4.49
CA VAL A 64 9.58 -2.20 -5.04
C VAL A 64 10.38 -1.14 -5.78
N ARG A 65 9.69 -0.45 -6.70
CA ARG A 65 10.12 0.82 -7.27
C ARG A 65 9.18 1.91 -6.76
N ILE A 66 9.73 3.06 -6.38
CA ILE A 66 8.97 4.28 -6.13
C ILE A 66 9.24 5.24 -7.29
N ASP A 67 8.18 5.60 -8.01
CA ASP A 67 8.17 6.72 -8.94
C ASP A 67 7.56 7.95 -8.25
N MET A 68 8.15 9.13 -8.41
CA MET A 68 7.69 10.37 -7.77
C MET A 68 7.21 11.35 -8.83
N GLU A 69 6.21 10.96 -9.63
CA GLU A 69 5.50 11.90 -10.50
C GLU A 69 4.36 12.60 -9.74
N GLY A 70 4.43 13.94 -9.68
CA GLY A 70 3.33 14.79 -9.24
C GLY A 70 3.55 15.49 -7.88
N ASP A 71 3.58 16.82 -7.93
CA ASP A 71 3.25 17.68 -6.79
C ASP A 71 1.78 17.43 -6.44
N GLU A 72 1.51 16.69 -5.35
CA GLU A 72 0.33 16.82 -4.46
C GLU A 72 0.17 15.55 -3.60
N PHE A 73 0.99 15.44 -2.55
CA PHE A 73 0.66 14.54 -1.43
C PHE A 73 0.36 15.37 -0.18
N ALA A 74 -0.92 15.67 0.04
CA ALA A 74 -1.40 16.16 1.33
C ALA A 74 -1.34 15.01 2.36
N GLY A 75 -0.41 15.12 3.32
CA GLY A 75 -0.31 14.19 4.46
C GLY A 75 1.13 13.87 4.87
N ASP A 76 1.26 13.12 5.97
CA ASP A 76 2.55 12.76 6.56
C ASP A 76 3.44 11.99 5.56
N ARG A 77 4.75 12.31 5.60
CA ARG A 77 5.78 11.65 4.79
C ARG A 77 5.86 10.17 5.16
N GLY A 78 6.03 9.30 4.15
CA GLY A 78 6.43 7.92 4.39
C GLY A 78 7.85 7.89 4.98
N ILE A 79 8.25 6.75 5.54
CA ILE A 79 9.65 6.55 5.98
C ILE A 79 10.59 6.69 4.76
N PHE A 80 10.10 6.30 3.58
CA PHE A 80 10.76 6.49 2.29
C PHE A 80 9.84 7.21 1.31
N ASP A 81 10.27 8.39 0.88
CA ASP A 81 9.61 9.28 -0.10
C ASP A 81 10.59 9.74 -1.20
N LYS A 82 11.60 8.91 -1.50
CA LYS A 82 12.60 9.13 -2.56
C LYS A 82 12.29 8.24 -3.76
N GLU A 83 12.48 8.76 -4.96
CA GLU A 83 12.46 7.96 -6.18
C GLU A 83 13.57 6.90 -6.15
N GLY A 84 13.28 5.68 -6.62
CA GLY A 84 14.27 4.63 -6.76
C GLY A 84 13.76 3.22 -6.48
N TYR A 85 14.69 2.29 -6.30
CA TYR A 85 14.41 0.90 -5.97
C TYR A 85 14.71 0.61 -4.50
N PHE A 86 13.85 -0.19 -3.88
CA PHE A 86 13.92 -0.50 -2.47
C PHE A 86 13.65 -1.99 -2.21
N LEU A 87 14.43 -2.55 -1.29
CA LEU A 87 14.25 -3.89 -0.77
C LEU A 87 13.76 -3.80 0.67
N ILE A 88 12.61 -4.37 0.97
CA ILE A 88 12.06 -4.48 2.33
C ILE A 88 12.33 -5.89 2.84
N ASP A 89 13.11 -6.03 3.90
CA ASP A 89 13.24 -7.28 4.66
C ASP A 89 12.18 -7.31 5.75
N LYS A 90 11.22 -8.24 5.65
CA LYS A 90 10.10 -8.37 6.59
C LYS A 90 10.53 -8.90 7.95
N ARG A 91 11.54 -9.78 7.98
CA ARG A 91 12.02 -10.41 9.22
C ARG A 91 12.76 -9.38 10.06
N ARG A 92 13.63 -8.62 9.40
CA ARG A 92 14.41 -7.56 10.03
C ARG A 92 13.63 -6.27 10.16
N ARG A 93 12.48 -6.14 9.48
CA ARG A 93 11.71 -4.88 9.36
C ARG A 93 12.61 -3.73 8.89
N THR A 94 13.42 -3.97 7.88
CA THR A 94 14.31 -2.96 7.30
C THR A 94 13.90 -2.63 5.87
N VAL A 95 14.28 -1.44 5.43
CA VAL A 95 14.23 -1.05 4.03
C VAL A 95 15.64 -0.65 3.61
N SER A 96 16.10 -1.13 2.47
CA SER A 96 17.42 -0.85 1.94
C SER A 96 17.36 -0.30 0.51
N SER A 97 18.21 0.69 0.22
CA SER A 97 18.40 1.27 -1.11
C SER A 97 19.83 1.78 -1.27
N MET A 98 20.49 1.43 -2.38
CA MET A 98 21.82 1.94 -2.78
C MET A 98 22.87 2.06 -1.63
N GLY A 99 22.91 1.10 -0.71
CA GLY A 99 23.85 1.06 0.42
C GLY A 99 23.37 1.74 1.70
N GLU A 100 22.21 2.39 1.71
CA GLU A 100 21.51 2.84 2.91
C GLU A 100 20.57 1.72 3.40
N GLU A 101 20.57 1.42 4.70
CA GLU A 101 19.61 0.53 5.37
C GLU A 101 18.96 1.30 6.52
N VAL A 102 17.62 1.32 6.54
CA VAL A 102 16.85 1.96 7.61
C VAL A 102 15.97 0.93 8.29
N GLN A 103 16.06 0.87 9.60
CA GLN A 103 15.19 0.07 10.45
C GLN A 103 13.80 0.73 10.54
N ILE A 104 12.77 0.01 10.12
CA ILE A 104 11.37 0.38 10.36
C ILE A 104 11.09 0.12 11.83
N ARG A 105 10.96 1.20 12.60
CA ARG A 105 10.52 1.12 14.00
C ARG A 105 9.00 1.10 14.04
N SER A 106 8.44 0.00 14.54
CA SER A 106 7.12 0.00 15.15
C SER A 106 7.18 0.80 16.46
N PRO A 107 6.10 1.51 16.83
CA PRO A 107 6.06 2.25 18.10
C PRO A 107 6.30 1.36 19.31
#